data_AF-A0A6G0WVW0-F1
#
_entry.id   AF-A0A6G0WVW0-F1
#
_cell.length_a   1.000
_cell.length_b   1.000
_cell.length_c   1.000
_cell.angle_alpha   90.00
_cell.angle_beta   90.00
_cell.angle_gamma   90.00
#
_symmetry.space_group_name_H-M   'P 1'
#
loop_
_entity.id
_entity.type
_entity.pdbx_description
1 polymer ?
#
loop_
_entity_poly.entity_id
_entity_poly.type
_entity_poly.pdbx_seq_one_letter_code
_entity_poly.pdbx_strand_id
1 'polypeptide(L)'
;MWCWWFINSKKTVVSSAIRNWDNPVELVVTRKLIKALTAIATKEVIVPLPITLKSMARNQLLGIFDRVFPILRRRFADSRDIEPTTLSGVVSRRLIGRWWDISKNKEEEADPPLVNIDADFPSVTARVMWLLWFRGDGVSKGIPYHHTTWSGGDPARWSSNELMIMLADFVVAKSLAPSVDELDNLSAVELTCVFDNAFGDFMAKYCPHCREINEKTCKTLIGDYIRPYRKKSGLMKN
;
A
#
# COMPACT_ATOMS: atom_id res chain seq x y z
N MET A 1 -10.33 -10.85 -5.42
CA MET A 1 -11.00 -11.78 -6.37
C MET A 1 -11.28 -11.13 -7.73
N TRP A 2 -11.81 -9.89 -7.80
CA TRP A 2 -11.97 -9.11 -9.06
C TRP A 2 -10.65 -8.88 -9.83
N CYS A 3 -9.56 -8.51 -9.14
CA CYS A 3 -8.24 -8.28 -9.76
C CYS A 3 -7.74 -9.54 -10.49
N TRP A 4 -7.74 -10.68 -9.80
CA TRP A 4 -7.25 -11.96 -10.33
C TRP A 4 -8.03 -12.43 -11.57
N TRP A 5 -9.29 -12.00 -11.68
CA TRP A 5 -10.22 -12.44 -12.70
C TRP A 5 -10.22 -11.55 -13.97
N PHE A 6 -10.07 -10.21 -13.84
CA PHE A 6 -9.90 -9.31 -15.00
C PHE A 6 -8.66 -9.69 -15.84
N ILE A 7 -7.64 -10.22 -15.18
CA ILE A 7 -6.34 -10.61 -15.74
C ILE A 7 -6.43 -11.91 -16.56
N ASN A 8 -7.16 -12.93 -16.07
CA ASN A 8 -7.29 -14.22 -16.76
C ASN A 8 -8.26 -14.19 -17.94
N SER A 9 -9.00 -13.09 -18.11
CA SER A 9 -10.15 -12.97 -18.99
C SER A 9 -9.80 -12.62 -20.45
N LYS A 10 -8.63 -11.99 -20.70
CA LYS A 10 -8.15 -11.58 -22.04
C LYS A 10 -6.77 -12.17 -22.40
N LYS A 11 -6.66 -13.51 -22.41
CA LYS A 11 -5.42 -14.23 -22.79
C LYS A 11 -4.91 -13.96 -24.21
N THR A 12 -5.66 -13.28 -25.08
CA THR A 12 -5.23 -12.93 -26.44
C THR A 12 -4.75 -11.48 -26.62
N VAL A 13 -5.00 -10.57 -25.67
CA VAL A 13 -4.72 -9.13 -25.87
C VAL A 13 -3.78 -8.53 -24.81
N VAL A 14 -3.54 -9.21 -23.68
CA VAL A 14 -2.71 -8.68 -22.57
C VAL A 14 -1.64 -9.69 -22.15
N SER A 15 -0.80 -10.13 -23.08
CA SER A 15 0.28 -11.09 -22.78
C SER A 15 1.48 -10.43 -22.08
N SER A 16 1.69 -9.12 -22.27
CA SER A 16 2.82 -8.38 -21.66
C SER A 16 2.57 -7.97 -20.21
N ALA A 17 1.36 -7.58 -19.81
CA ALA A 17 1.08 -7.15 -18.44
C ALA A 17 0.90 -8.32 -17.44
N ILE A 18 0.70 -9.56 -17.92
CA ILE A 18 0.61 -10.74 -17.05
C ILE A 18 1.99 -11.17 -16.51
N ARG A 19 3.09 -10.75 -17.14
CA ARG A 19 4.44 -11.07 -16.67
C ARG A 19 4.95 -10.21 -15.51
N ASN A 20 4.24 -9.13 -15.14
CA ASN A 20 4.74 -8.10 -14.23
C ASN A 20 3.95 -7.95 -12.91
N TRP A 21 3.16 -8.94 -12.51
CA TRP A 21 2.39 -8.89 -11.23
C TRP A 21 3.26 -8.96 -9.97
N ASP A 22 4.54 -9.28 -10.11
CA ASP A 22 5.55 -9.12 -9.05
C ASP A 22 5.92 -7.65 -8.83
N ASN A 23 5.45 -6.73 -9.69
CA ASN A 23 5.68 -5.30 -9.53
C ASN A 23 4.65 -4.68 -8.57
N PRO A 24 5.06 -4.28 -7.35
CA PRO A 24 4.16 -3.72 -6.34
C PRO A 24 3.48 -2.43 -6.82
N VAL A 25 4.09 -1.68 -7.74
CA VAL A 25 3.52 -0.45 -8.30
C VAL A 25 2.30 -0.75 -9.17
N GLU A 26 2.35 -1.79 -10.00
CA GLU A 26 1.23 -2.18 -10.87
C GLU A 26 0.03 -2.71 -10.07
N LEU A 27 0.29 -3.39 -8.95
CA LEU A 27 -0.75 -3.85 -8.01
C LEU A 27 -1.48 -2.68 -7.34
N VAL A 28 -0.74 -1.69 -6.86
CA VAL A 28 -1.32 -0.48 -6.26
C VAL A 28 -2.20 0.25 -7.27
N VAL A 29 -1.71 0.42 -8.49
CA VAL A 29 -2.45 1.03 -9.60
C VAL A 29 -3.74 0.25 -9.89
N THR A 30 -3.65 -1.06 -10.03
CA THR A 30 -4.80 -1.93 -10.34
C THR A 30 -5.85 -1.85 -9.25
N ARG A 31 -5.44 -1.91 -7.97
CA ARG A 31 -6.36 -1.76 -6.83
C ARG A 31 -7.08 -0.42 -6.87
N LYS A 32 -6.35 0.66 -7.16
CA LYS A 32 -6.91 2.02 -7.28
C LYS A 32 -7.91 2.13 -8.43
N LEU A 33 -7.59 1.60 -9.60
CA LEU A 33 -8.50 1.58 -10.74
C LEU A 33 -9.79 0.81 -10.44
N ILE A 34 -9.68 -0.36 -9.79
CA ILE A 34 -10.85 -1.15 -9.40
C ILE A 34 -11.71 -0.42 -8.38
N LYS A 35 -11.10 0.24 -7.39
CA LYS A 35 -11.84 1.10 -6.44
C LYS A 35 -12.59 2.21 -7.18
N ALA A 36 -11.95 2.84 -8.17
CA ALA A 36 -12.56 3.88 -8.99
C ALA A 36 -13.76 3.40 -9.81
N LEU A 37 -13.59 2.28 -10.52
CA LEU A 37 -14.65 1.67 -11.30
C LEU A 37 -15.83 1.25 -10.41
N THR A 38 -15.54 0.70 -9.22
CA THR A 38 -16.56 0.33 -8.24
C THR A 38 -17.36 1.54 -7.77
N ALA A 39 -16.68 2.64 -7.42
CA ALA A 39 -17.34 3.87 -7.00
C ALA A 39 -18.26 4.45 -8.10
N ILE A 40 -17.81 4.44 -9.36
CA ILE A 40 -18.65 4.86 -10.49
C ILE A 40 -19.84 3.91 -10.67
N ALA A 41 -19.63 2.60 -10.61
CA ALA A 41 -20.70 1.62 -10.74
C ALA A 41 -21.80 1.81 -9.69
N THR A 42 -21.42 2.09 -8.44
CA THR A 42 -22.36 2.35 -7.34
C THR A 42 -23.06 3.70 -7.51
N LYS A 43 -22.31 4.76 -7.84
CA LYS A 43 -22.86 6.11 -8.01
C LYS A 43 -23.84 6.23 -9.17
N GLU A 44 -23.57 5.55 -10.28
CA GLU A 44 -24.44 5.52 -11.46
C GLU A 44 -25.57 4.47 -11.31
N VAL A 45 -25.71 3.86 -10.13
CA VAL A 45 -26.72 2.84 -9.80
C VAL A 45 -26.69 1.63 -10.76
N ILE A 46 -25.53 1.37 -11.37
CA ILE A 46 -25.28 0.17 -12.19
C ILE A 46 -25.21 -1.07 -11.29
N VAL A 47 -24.73 -0.86 -10.05
CA VAL A 47 -24.60 -1.90 -9.03
C VAL A 47 -25.12 -1.35 -7.71
N PRO A 48 -26.09 -2.02 -7.04
CA PRO A 48 -26.73 -1.48 -5.85
C PRO A 48 -25.78 -1.37 -4.65
N LEU A 49 -24.87 -2.35 -4.47
CA LEU A 49 -23.90 -2.35 -3.38
C LEU A 49 -22.55 -2.93 -3.85
N PRO A 50 -21.40 -2.37 -3.42
CA PRO A 50 -20.08 -2.88 -3.78
C PRO A 50 -19.86 -4.37 -3.47
N ILE A 51 -20.49 -4.89 -2.41
CA ILE A 51 -20.38 -6.29 -2.01
C ILE A 51 -20.93 -7.25 -3.07
N THR A 52 -21.94 -6.83 -3.85
CA THR A 52 -22.56 -7.65 -4.89
C THR A 52 -21.61 -7.93 -6.05
N LEU A 53 -20.59 -7.09 -6.26
CA LEU A 53 -19.55 -7.34 -7.26
C LEU A 53 -18.73 -8.60 -6.99
N LYS A 54 -18.63 -9.02 -5.73
CA LYS A 54 -17.87 -10.23 -5.36
C LYS A 54 -18.61 -11.52 -5.73
N SER A 55 -19.94 -11.48 -5.81
CA SER A 55 -20.80 -12.64 -6.08
C SER A 55 -21.31 -12.72 -7.53
N MET A 56 -21.08 -11.68 -8.35
CA MET A 56 -21.53 -11.62 -9.73
C MET A 56 -20.75 -12.56 -10.66
N ALA A 57 -21.45 -13.11 -11.65
CA ALA A 57 -20.85 -13.94 -12.67
C ALA A 57 -19.96 -13.12 -13.62
N ARG A 58 -18.99 -13.80 -14.22
CA ARG A 58 -17.99 -13.27 -15.17
C ARG A 58 -18.56 -12.33 -16.23
N ASN A 59 -19.60 -12.77 -16.92
CA ASN A 59 -20.28 -12.00 -17.96
C ASN A 59 -20.96 -10.74 -17.42
N GLN A 60 -21.52 -10.78 -16.21
CA GLN A 60 -22.12 -9.61 -15.56
C GLN A 60 -21.05 -8.57 -15.21
N LEU A 61 -19.90 -9.01 -14.70
CA LEU A 61 -18.77 -8.14 -14.39
C LEU A 61 -18.22 -7.43 -15.63
N LEU A 62 -18.09 -8.14 -16.76
CA LEU A 62 -17.71 -7.53 -18.03
C LEU A 62 -18.76 -6.51 -18.49
N GLY A 63 -20.05 -6.85 -18.39
CA GLY A 63 -21.13 -5.92 -18.73
C GLY A 63 -21.13 -4.65 -17.88
N ILE A 64 -20.80 -4.75 -16.59
CA ILE A 64 -20.62 -3.60 -15.71
C ILE A 64 -19.40 -2.79 -16.16
N PHE A 65 -18.27 -3.44 -16.43
CA PHE A 65 -17.07 -2.76 -16.90
C PHE A 65 -17.33 -1.98 -18.20
N ASP A 66 -17.96 -2.60 -19.19
CA ASP A 66 -18.25 -1.97 -20.48
C ASP A 66 -19.20 -0.77 -20.35
N ARG A 67 -20.04 -0.73 -19.31
CA ARG A 67 -20.90 0.41 -18.98
C ARG A 67 -20.17 1.52 -18.21
N VAL A 68 -19.34 1.13 -17.25
CA VAL A 68 -18.63 2.05 -16.34
C VAL A 68 -17.42 2.69 -17.01
N PHE A 69 -16.69 1.95 -17.83
CA PHE A 69 -15.43 2.41 -18.42
C PHE A 69 -15.61 3.62 -19.36
N PRO A 70 -16.64 3.71 -20.21
CA PRO A 70 -16.91 4.93 -20.97
C PRO A 70 -17.22 6.14 -20.07
N ILE A 71 -17.88 5.94 -18.93
CA ILE A 71 -18.17 7.01 -17.96
C ILE A 71 -16.88 7.48 -17.32
N LEU A 72 -16.01 6.54 -16.91
CA LEU A 72 -14.65 6.84 -16.48
C LEU A 72 -13.94 7.65 -17.55
N ARG A 73 -13.85 7.17 -18.80
CA ARG A 73 -13.18 7.85 -19.93
C ARG A 73 -13.69 9.27 -20.16
N ARG A 74 -15.02 9.50 -20.15
CA ARG A 74 -15.61 10.84 -20.32
C ARG A 74 -15.20 11.81 -19.22
N ARG A 75 -15.04 11.34 -17.98
CA ARG A 75 -14.55 12.16 -16.86
C ARG A 75 -13.08 12.58 -17.02
N PHE A 76 -12.34 11.99 -17.97
CA PHE A 76 -10.94 12.32 -18.30
C PHE A 76 -10.76 12.81 -19.74
N ALA A 77 -11.79 13.39 -20.35
CA ALA A 77 -11.84 13.74 -21.78
C ALA A 77 -10.75 14.70 -22.30
N ASP A 78 -9.89 15.25 -21.44
CA ASP A 78 -8.65 15.92 -21.88
C ASP A 78 -7.62 14.93 -22.48
N SER A 79 -7.79 13.62 -22.28
CA SER A 79 -6.86 12.58 -22.74
C SER A 79 -7.50 11.72 -23.84
N ARG A 80 -7.45 12.19 -25.09
CA ARG A 80 -8.09 11.53 -26.25
C ARG A 80 -7.54 10.12 -26.58
N ASP A 81 -6.44 9.71 -25.97
CA ASP A 81 -5.68 8.50 -26.37
C ASP A 81 -5.86 7.27 -25.46
N ILE A 82 -6.89 7.23 -24.59
CA ILE A 82 -7.11 6.09 -23.69
C ILE A 82 -8.06 5.07 -24.33
N GLU A 83 -7.50 4.06 -24.98
CA GLU A 83 -8.24 2.88 -25.42
C GLU A 83 -8.22 1.79 -24.32
N PRO A 84 -9.28 0.95 -24.18
CA PRO A 84 -9.37 -0.07 -23.14
C PRO A 84 -8.24 -1.12 -23.17
N THR A 85 -7.58 -1.26 -24.31
CA THR A 85 -6.48 -2.22 -24.54
C THR A 85 -5.12 -1.65 -24.16
N THR A 86 -4.99 -0.33 -24.04
CA THR A 86 -3.76 0.38 -23.68
C THR A 86 -3.82 0.90 -22.25
N LEU A 87 -4.02 -0.01 -21.29
CA LEU A 87 -3.68 0.23 -19.87
C LEU A 87 -2.15 0.28 -19.69
N SER A 88 -1.48 1.12 -20.48
CA SER A 88 -0.05 1.39 -20.32
C SER A 88 0.16 2.22 -19.06
N GLY A 89 1.38 2.19 -18.50
CA GLY A 89 1.75 3.00 -17.33
C GLY A 89 1.54 4.52 -17.48
N VAL A 90 1.19 5.00 -18.68
CA VAL A 90 0.76 6.39 -18.92
C VAL A 90 -0.66 6.65 -18.41
N VAL A 91 -1.58 5.71 -18.64
CA VAL A 91 -2.97 5.78 -18.17
C VAL A 91 -3.00 5.76 -16.64
N SER A 92 -2.22 4.87 -16.04
CA SER A 92 -2.07 4.79 -14.58
C SER A 92 -1.55 6.08 -13.97
N ARG A 93 -0.51 6.69 -14.56
CA ARG A 93 0.07 7.94 -14.04
C ARG A 93 -0.86 9.14 -14.19
N ARG A 94 -1.57 9.26 -15.32
CA ARG A 94 -2.46 10.40 -15.59
C ARG A 94 -3.82 10.29 -14.91
N LEU A 95 -4.44 9.11 -14.92
CA LEU A 95 -5.75 8.90 -14.30
C LEU A 95 -5.69 8.94 -12.77
N ILE A 96 -4.67 8.33 -12.17
CA ILE A 96 -4.61 8.18 -10.70
C ILE A 96 -4.21 9.47 -10.01
N GLY A 97 -3.33 10.28 -10.59
CA GLY A 97 -2.95 11.56 -10.01
C GLY A 97 -4.14 12.53 -9.91
N ARG A 98 -4.82 12.77 -11.03
CA ARG A 98 -5.89 13.79 -11.11
C ARG A 98 -7.19 13.39 -10.43
N TRP A 99 -7.55 12.10 -10.47
CA TRP A 99 -8.81 11.63 -9.88
C TRP A 99 -8.75 11.56 -8.36
N TRP A 100 -7.58 11.28 -7.78
CA TRP A 100 -7.44 11.16 -6.33
C TRP A 100 -7.55 12.49 -5.61
N ASP A 101 -7.05 13.58 -6.22
CA ASP A 101 -7.27 14.93 -5.71
C ASP A 101 -8.76 15.33 -5.73
N ILE A 102 -9.52 14.79 -6.69
CA ILE A 102 -10.97 15.04 -6.81
C ILE A 102 -11.77 14.16 -5.84
N SER A 103 -11.39 12.89 -5.65
CA SER A 103 -12.10 11.96 -4.74
C SER A 103 -11.87 12.27 -3.27
N LYS A 104 -10.70 12.83 -2.90
CA LYS A 104 -10.45 13.34 -1.54
C LYS A 104 -11.43 14.42 -1.11
N ASN A 105 -12.06 15.11 -2.06
CA ASN A 105 -12.92 16.25 -1.76
C ASN A 105 -14.41 15.90 -1.64
N LYS A 106 -14.86 14.64 -1.79
CA LYS A 106 -16.32 14.42 -1.90
C LYS A 106 -17.01 13.18 -1.33
N GLU A 107 -16.35 12.21 -0.69
CA GLU A 107 -17.09 11.15 0.03
C GLU A 107 -16.46 10.88 1.40
N GLU A 108 -17.04 11.55 2.39
CA GLU A 108 -16.82 11.50 3.82
C GLU A 108 -17.51 10.25 4.39
N GLU A 109 -16.85 9.09 4.29
CA GLU A 109 -16.98 8.01 5.26
C GLU A 109 -15.70 8.10 6.09
N ALA A 110 -15.83 8.48 7.36
CA ALA A 110 -14.81 9.16 8.17
C ALA A 110 -13.55 8.30 8.46
N ASP A 111 -12.69 8.14 7.46
CA ASP A 111 -11.28 7.91 7.71
C ASP A 111 -10.77 9.12 8.53
N PRO A 112 -10.13 8.90 9.69
CA PRO A 112 -9.65 9.99 10.52
C PRO A 112 -8.78 10.92 9.66
N PRO A 113 -9.02 12.25 9.72
CA PRO A 113 -8.32 13.20 8.87
C PRO A 113 -6.81 13.02 9.07
N LEU A 114 -6.10 12.68 8.00
CA LEU A 114 -4.64 12.58 8.02
C LEU A 114 -4.08 13.91 8.50
N VAL A 115 -3.44 13.90 9.66
CA VAL A 115 -2.84 15.11 10.21
C VAL A 115 -1.56 15.39 9.44
N ASN A 116 -1.51 16.59 8.85
CA ASN A 116 -0.29 17.11 8.24
C ASN A 116 0.60 17.66 9.35
N ILE A 117 1.76 17.05 9.53
CA ILE A 117 2.75 17.44 10.53
C ILE A 117 3.82 18.24 9.79
N ASP A 118 3.92 19.53 10.13
CA ASP A 118 4.97 20.43 9.65
C ASP A 118 6.22 20.32 10.55
N ALA A 119 6.83 19.13 10.56
CA ALA A 119 8.03 18.83 11.32
C ALA A 119 8.88 17.78 10.60
N ASP A 120 10.18 17.76 10.91
CA ASP A 120 11.11 16.77 10.39
C ASP A 120 10.78 15.37 10.92
N PHE A 121 10.97 14.36 10.07
CA PHE A 121 10.75 12.97 10.46
C PHE A 121 11.86 12.52 11.42
N PRO A 122 11.55 11.97 12.60
CA PRO A 122 12.56 11.73 13.61
C PRO A 122 13.53 10.61 13.21
N SER A 123 14.81 10.82 13.48
CA SER A 123 15.86 9.82 13.31
C SER A 123 16.12 9.09 14.64
N VAL A 124 15.31 8.09 14.92
CA VAL A 124 15.40 7.26 16.14
C VAL A 124 15.76 5.81 15.81
N THR A 125 16.03 5.01 16.84
CA THR A 125 16.29 3.57 16.69
C THR A 125 15.04 2.84 16.16
N ALA A 126 15.21 1.67 15.54
CA ALA A 126 14.08 0.90 15.02
C ALA A 126 13.05 0.52 16.10
N ARG A 127 13.52 0.25 17.32
CA ARG A 127 12.65 -0.07 18.46
C ARG A 127 11.79 1.12 18.88
N VAL A 128 12.39 2.31 18.97
CA VAL A 128 11.62 3.54 19.29
C VAL A 128 10.69 3.88 18.13
N MET A 129 11.17 3.76 16.88
CA MET A 129 10.34 3.99 15.69
C MET A 129 9.14 3.04 15.65
N TRP A 130 9.28 1.77 16.05
CA TRP A 130 8.17 0.82 16.12
C TRP A 130 7.06 1.30 17.07
N LEU A 131 7.42 1.83 18.24
CA LEU A 131 6.43 2.40 19.15
C LEU A 131 5.76 3.65 18.57
N LEU A 132 6.54 4.57 17.99
CA LEU A 132 6.01 5.76 17.31
C LEU A 132 5.12 5.38 16.13
N TRP A 133 5.43 4.28 15.44
CA TRP A 133 4.68 3.78 14.30
C TRP A 133 3.22 3.53 14.65
N PHE A 134 2.95 2.88 15.79
CA PHE A 134 1.60 2.48 16.24
C PHE A 134 0.99 3.39 17.31
N ARG A 135 1.77 4.23 18.00
CA ARG A 135 1.27 5.06 19.11
C ARG A 135 1.46 6.55 18.90
N GLY A 136 2.30 6.95 17.96
CA GLY A 136 2.65 8.35 17.78
C GLY A 136 3.37 8.92 19.01
N ASP A 137 3.39 10.24 19.08
CA ASP A 137 3.97 11.01 20.19
C ASP A 137 3.27 12.36 20.35
N GLY A 138 3.85 13.25 21.16
CA GLY A 138 3.32 14.62 21.32
C GLY A 138 3.34 15.43 20.02
N VAL A 139 4.30 15.17 19.11
CA VAL A 139 4.41 15.88 17.83
C VAL A 139 3.25 15.49 16.91
N SER A 140 2.92 14.20 16.84
CA SER A 140 1.77 13.68 16.10
C SER A 140 0.44 13.77 16.85
N LYS A 141 0.42 14.35 18.05
CA LYS A 141 -0.76 14.41 18.95
C LYS A 141 -1.34 13.02 19.27
N GLY A 142 -0.46 12.04 19.43
CA GLY A 142 -0.81 10.64 19.70
C GLY A 142 -1.33 9.88 18.48
N ILE A 143 -1.25 10.46 17.28
CA ILE A 143 -1.66 9.77 16.06
C ILE A 143 -0.51 8.84 15.62
N PRO A 144 -0.79 7.56 15.35
CA PRO A 144 0.21 6.62 14.86
C PRO A 144 0.92 7.14 13.61
N TYR A 145 2.26 7.03 13.54
CA TYR A 145 3.00 7.65 12.44
C TYR A 145 2.60 7.11 11.06
N HIS A 146 2.16 5.86 10.95
CA HIS A 146 1.68 5.31 9.67
C HIS A 146 0.34 5.92 9.19
N HIS A 147 -0.39 6.59 10.08
CA HIS A 147 -1.58 7.40 9.79
C HIS A 147 -1.28 8.89 9.65
N THR A 148 -0.02 9.30 9.66
CA THR A 148 0.37 10.72 9.55
C THR A 148 0.97 11.05 8.20
N THR A 149 0.70 12.27 7.74
CA THR A 149 1.38 12.86 6.58
C THR A 149 2.44 13.82 7.08
N TRP A 150 3.71 13.46 6.90
CA TRP A 150 4.84 14.32 7.20
C TRP A 150 5.14 15.25 6.03
N SER A 151 5.41 16.51 6.34
CA SER A 151 5.91 17.50 5.39
C SER A 151 7.30 17.10 4.90
N GLY A 152 7.43 16.73 3.63
CA GLY A 152 8.73 16.57 2.97
C GLY A 152 9.08 15.16 2.47
N GLY A 153 10.11 15.13 1.62
CA GLY A 153 10.69 13.93 1.03
C GLY A 153 11.85 13.37 1.85
N ASP A 154 11.74 13.36 3.18
CA ASP A 154 12.82 12.89 4.06
C ASP A 154 13.16 11.40 3.76
N PRO A 155 14.40 11.09 3.35
CA PRO A 155 14.83 9.71 3.13
C PRO A 155 14.69 8.81 4.36
N ALA A 156 14.75 9.37 5.58
CA ALA A 156 14.55 8.64 6.83
C ALA A 156 13.13 8.10 6.94
N ARG A 157 12.13 8.86 6.47
CA ARG A 157 10.73 8.43 6.43
C ARG A 157 10.55 7.23 5.51
N TRP A 158 11.09 7.26 4.30
CA TRP A 158 10.96 6.15 3.36
C TRP A 158 11.58 4.86 3.89
N SER A 159 12.77 4.97 4.49
CA SER A 159 13.46 3.83 5.10
C SER A 159 12.67 3.29 6.30
N SER A 160 12.15 4.17 7.16
CA SER A 160 11.34 3.77 8.31
C SER A 160 10.04 3.11 7.88
N ASN A 161 9.33 3.68 6.91
CA ASN A 161 8.10 3.11 6.37
C ASN A 161 8.34 1.72 5.76
N GLU A 162 9.39 1.57 4.94
CA GLU A 162 9.74 0.28 4.35
C GLU A 162 10.04 -0.76 5.45
N LEU A 163 10.86 -0.41 6.44
CA LEU A 163 11.22 -1.31 7.53
C LEU A 163 10.01 -1.72 8.38
N MET A 164 9.19 -0.74 8.80
CA MET A 164 8.07 -0.98 9.69
C MET A 164 6.98 -1.83 9.03
N ILE A 165 6.69 -1.60 7.73
CA ILE A 165 5.77 -2.46 6.97
C ILE A 165 6.30 -3.89 6.90
N MET A 166 7.58 -4.08 6.52
CA MET A 166 8.16 -5.43 6.43
C MET A 166 8.17 -6.15 7.78
N LEU A 167 8.42 -5.43 8.87
CA LEU A 167 8.42 -5.99 10.22
C LEU A 167 7.01 -6.35 10.67
N ALA A 168 6.00 -5.50 10.42
CA ALA A 168 4.60 -5.79 10.73
C ALA A 168 4.09 -7.01 9.97
N ASP A 169 4.37 -7.10 8.67
CA ASP A 169 4.04 -8.28 7.86
C ASP A 169 4.72 -9.54 8.41
N PHE A 170 5.96 -9.42 8.88
CA PHE A 170 6.71 -10.53 9.47
C PHE A 170 6.09 -10.99 10.80
N VAL A 171 5.69 -10.06 11.66
CA VAL A 171 4.98 -10.32 12.93
C VAL A 171 3.69 -11.12 12.69
N VAL A 172 2.89 -10.71 11.71
CA VAL A 172 1.65 -11.43 11.33
C VAL A 172 1.98 -12.81 10.76
N ALA A 173 3.00 -12.93 9.91
CA ALA A 173 3.43 -14.21 9.35
C ALA A 173 3.95 -15.20 10.42
N LYS A 174 4.47 -14.69 11.54
CA LYS A 174 4.89 -15.47 12.71
C LYS A 174 3.75 -15.74 13.70
N SER A 175 2.53 -15.29 13.41
CA SER A 175 1.37 -15.38 14.29
C SER A 175 1.58 -14.74 15.68
N LEU A 176 2.44 -13.72 15.74
CA LEU A 176 2.65 -12.92 16.96
C LEU A 176 1.56 -11.84 17.11
N ALA A 177 0.85 -11.52 16.02
CA ALA A 177 -0.38 -10.74 16.02
C ALA A 177 -1.35 -11.31 14.96
N PRO A 178 -2.68 -11.25 15.16
CA PRO A 178 -3.66 -11.76 14.19
C PRO A 178 -3.68 -10.97 12.88
N SER A 179 -3.47 -9.66 12.96
CA SER A 179 -3.43 -8.73 11.83
C SER A 179 -2.56 -7.52 12.17
N VAL A 180 -2.30 -6.67 11.18
CA VAL A 180 -1.63 -5.38 11.40
C VAL A 180 -2.52 -4.43 12.20
N ASP A 181 -3.83 -4.44 11.95
CA ASP A 181 -4.79 -3.58 12.67
C ASP A 181 -4.85 -3.92 14.17
N GLU A 182 -4.61 -5.19 14.56
CA GLU A 182 -4.55 -5.54 15.98
C GLU A 182 -3.30 -4.96 16.67
N LEU A 183 -2.23 -4.67 15.94
CA LEU A 183 -1.06 -4.00 16.51
C LEU A 183 -1.39 -2.57 16.95
N ASP A 184 -2.34 -1.90 16.30
CA ASP A 184 -2.82 -0.58 16.73
C ASP A 184 -3.54 -0.60 18.08
N ASN A 185 -4.01 -1.77 18.51
CA ASN A 185 -4.73 -1.95 19.78
C ASN A 185 -3.83 -2.40 20.93
N LEU A 186 -2.60 -2.85 20.66
CA LEU A 186 -1.66 -3.34 21.67
C LEU A 186 -1.01 -2.22 22.50
N SER A 187 -1.02 -2.34 23.83
CA SER A 187 -0.34 -1.39 24.71
C SER A 187 1.15 -1.23 24.37
N ALA A 188 1.78 -0.14 24.80
CA ALA A 188 3.21 0.08 24.53
C ALA A 188 4.10 -1.06 25.05
N VAL A 189 3.72 -1.70 26.16
CA VAL A 189 4.43 -2.85 26.73
C VAL A 189 4.28 -4.08 25.82
N GLU A 190 3.07 -4.36 25.32
CA GLU A 190 2.82 -5.47 24.40
C GLU A 190 3.51 -5.25 23.06
N LEU A 191 3.44 -4.04 22.49
CA LEU A 191 4.18 -3.69 21.26
C LEU A 191 5.68 -3.89 21.41
N THR A 192 6.23 -3.52 22.57
CA THR A 192 7.65 -3.72 22.89
C THR A 192 7.99 -5.21 22.94
N CYS A 193 7.14 -6.02 23.59
CA CYS A 193 7.33 -7.47 23.67
C CYS A 193 7.25 -8.13 22.29
N VAL A 194 6.27 -7.75 21.47
CA VAL A 194 6.12 -8.23 20.07
C VAL A 194 7.36 -7.86 19.26
N PHE A 195 7.86 -6.63 19.39
CA PHE A 195 9.08 -6.21 18.71
C PHE A 195 10.28 -7.05 19.13
N ASP A 196 10.54 -7.19 20.43
CA ASP A 196 11.70 -7.93 20.94
C ASP A 196 11.68 -9.40 20.50
N ASN A 197 10.49 -10.02 20.47
CA ASN A 197 10.32 -11.41 20.02
C ASN A 197 10.48 -11.56 18.49
N ALA A 198 10.03 -10.59 17.70
CA ALA A 198 10.04 -10.68 16.25
C ALA A 198 11.35 -10.19 15.62
N PHE A 199 12.00 -9.17 16.20
CA PHE A 199 13.05 -8.43 15.54
C PHE A 199 14.33 -9.26 15.36
N GLY A 200 14.68 -10.10 16.35
CA GLY A 200 15.81 -11.02 16.24
C GLY A 200 15.67 -11.98 15.06
N ASP A 201 14.52 -12.64 14.96
CA ASP A 201 14.17 -13.55 13.86
C ASP A 201 14.08 -12.83 12.51
N PHE A 202 13.49 -11.63 12.49
CA PHE A 202 13.40 -10.78 11.31
C PHE A 202 14.81 -10.46 10.80
N MET A 203 15.70 -10.02 11.68
CA MET A 203 17.06 -9.68 11.30
C MET A 203 17.89 -10.91 10.93
N ALA A 204 17.69 -12.06 11.57
CA ALA A 204 18.32 -13.31 11.14
C ALA A 204 17.92 -13.71 9.71
N LYS A 205 16.67 -13.43 9.31
CA LYS A 205 16.17 -13.69 7.95
C LYS A 205 16.74 -12.75 6.88
N TYR A 206 16.87 -11.45 7.18
CA TYR A 206 17.28 -10.44 6.20
C TYR A 206 18.75 -9.99 6.32
N CYS A 207 19.40 -10.23 7.45
CA CYS A 207 20.84 -10.03 7.66
C CYS A 207 21.42 -11.07 8.66
N PRO A 208 21.72 -12.30 8.21
CA PRO A 208 22.27 -13.35 9.08
C PRO A 208 23.61 -13.00 9.76
N HIS A 209 24.34 -12.03 9.21
CA HIS A 209 25.66 -11.63 9.70
C HIS A 209 25.63 -10.47 10.70
N CYS A 210 24.46 -9.89 10.95
CA CYS A 210 24.30 -8.78 11.86
C CYS A 210 23.98 -9.29 13.28
N ARG A 211 24.93 -9.22 14.22
CA ARG A 211 24.72 -9.69 15.61
C ARG A 211 24.29 -8.60 16.60
N GLU A 212 24.52 -7.32 16.28
CA GLU A 212 24.23 -6.18 17.18
C GLU A 212 23.53 -5.05 16.41
N ILE A 213 22.20 -5.04 16.44
CA ILE A 213 21.41 -4.18 15.55
C ILE A 213 20.23 -3.48 16.22
N ASN A 214 19.97 -3.79 17.49
CA ASN A 214 18.80 -3.29 18.21
C ASN A 214 18.84 -1.76 18.41
N GLU A 215 20.03 -1.16 18.31
CA GLU A 215 20.25 0.28 18.50
C GLU A 215 20.44 1.05 17.18
N LYS A 216 20.35 0.37 16.03
CA LYS A 216 20.51 1.05 14.73
C LYS A 216 19.23 1.76 14.33
N THR A 217 19.39 2.87 13.61
CA THR A 217 18.26 3.60 13.01
C THR A 217 17.70 2.81 11.82
N CYS A 218 16.43 3.06 11.48
CA CYS A 218 15.80 2.42 10.31
C CYS A 218 16.54 2.68 9.00
N LYS A 219 17.13 3.88 8.86
CA LYS A 219 17.92 4.27 7.68
C LYS A 219 19.15 3.36 7.51
N THR A 220 19.91 3.15 8.58
CA THR A 220 21.07 2.25 8.58
C THR A 220 20.65 0.81 8.31
N LEU A 221 19.57 0.33 8.96
CA LEU A 221 19.05 -1.03 8.76
C LEU A 221 18.67 -1.32 7.30
N ILE A 222 17.92 -0.42 6.68
CA ILE A 222 17.46 -0.58 5.29
C ILE A 222 18.60 -0.38 4.29
N GLY A 223 19.37 0.70 4.46
CA GLY A 223 20.42 1.10 3.53
C GLY A 223 21.59 0.14 3.51
N ASP A 224 22.09 -0.25 4.69
CA ASP A 224 23.38 -0.93 4.81
C ASP A 224 23.24 -2.45 4.86
N TYR A 225 22.07 -2.95 5.29
CA TYR A 225 21.88 -4.38 5.54
C TYR A 225 20.81 -4.99 4.63
N ILE A 226 19.57 -4.50 4.68
CA ILE A 226 18.44 -5.17 4.02
C ILE A 226 18.51 -5.02 2.49
N ARG A 227 18.70 -3.81 1.95
CA ARG A 227 18.75 -3.59 0.49
C ARG A 227 19.92 -4.31 -0.18
N PRO A 228 21.17 -4.25 0.35
CA PRO A 228 22.28 -4.99 -0.21
C PRO A 228 22.03 -6.51 -0.19
N TYR A 229 21.43 -7.02 0.89
CA TYR A 229 21.09 -8.44 0.98
C TYR A 229 20.05 -8.84 -0.07
N ARG A 230 18.93 -8.10 -0.20
CA ARG A 230 17.90 -8.37 -1.22
C ARG A 230 18.45 -8.34 -2.65
N LYS A 231 19.40 -7.43 -2.92
CA LYS A 231 20.08 -7.35 -4.22
C LYS A 231 20.96 -8.57 -4.48
N LYS A 232 21.72 -9.04 -3.49
CA LYS A 232 22.59 -10.22 -3.60
C LYS A 232 21.81 -11.54 -3.71
N SER A 233 20.70 -11.67 -2.98
CA SER A 233 19.89 -12.90 -2.97
C SER A 233 18.94 -13.03 -4.16
N GLY A 234 18.93 -12.07 -5.10
CA GLY A 234 18.00 -12.07 -6.23
C GLY A 234 16.54 -11.86 -5.80
N LEU A 235 16.29 -11.43 -4.56
CA LEU A 235 14.96 -11.11 -4.04
C LEU A 235 14.44 -9.74 -4.52
N MET A 236 15.29 -8.95 -5.19
CA MET A 236 14.87 -7.84 -6.04
C MET A 236 14.99 -8.27 -7.50
N LYS A 237 13.93 -8.90 -8.03
CA LYS A 237 13.75 -8.98 -9.48
C LYS A 237 13.21 -7.62 -9.92
N ASN A 238 13.96 -6.95 -10.79
CA ASN A 238 13.64 -5.62 -11.35
C ASN A 238 12.29 -5.60 -12.06
#